data_AF-A0A7I0KN86-F1
#
_entry.id   AF-A0A7I0KN86-F1
#
_cell.length_a   1.000
_cell.length_b   1.000
_cell.length_c   1.000
_cell.angle_alpha   90.00
_cell.angle_beta   90.00
_cell.angle_gamma   90.00
#
_symmetry.space_group_name_H-M   'P 1'
#
loop_
_entity.id
_entity.type
_entity.pdbx_description
1 polymer ?
#
loop_
_entity_poly.entity_id
_entity_poly.type
_entity_poly.pdbx_seq_one_letter_code
_entity_poly.pdbx_strand_id
1 'polypeptide(L)'
;MNQKWKTLIVSVLTPSSIISGIALIVLWGYFSRLDRLDIFFDVMNIKSILVLVCCTTILSLIMIIFIFFITSFFIPIVIPYDIKNLPAYNKIQGNFLSVMMLSGLFPMAFIYVLYCAFDFDQSVKDNSGWLSILSIGVLIVVISAIINTRYLEYDLSFKNNRMKLLRRVQIYLVIPLSIALLVHLQVIPLEMVFRNIETSDKSINFKVIAELAFMSYFIFILTILPGLIYLKMNPQHKLSKRISSAFVASLMILLVISTQITVLPVIFTHSVIKLSGISDFKIHSYIIKTSEYPEEFFSNAVWGKKNIKPGEYYSVQAVSMFTTNQFILLCPKDIIRFYRESWKFDLLNVDFDTNTRKKLQEEAAYCVPISAISVKRWDMPLQGSKPSN
;
A
#
# COMPACT_ATOMS: atom_id res chain seq x y z
N MET A 1 9.51 35.27 -5.42
CA MET A 1 8.89 35.05 -4.10
C MET A 1 9.60 35.94 -3.07
N ASN A 2 8.87 36.89 -2.48
CA ASN A 2 9.42 38.01 -1.71
C ASN A 2 10.06 37.54 -0.38
N GLN A 3 11.17 38.16 0.05
CA GLN A 3 12.00 37.71 1.18
C GLN A 3 11.25 37.71 2.52
N LYS A 4 10.28 38.63 2.68
CA LYS A 4 9.34 38.68 3.82
C LYS A 4 8.39 37.48 3.91
N TRP A 5 7.98 36.94 2.77
CA TRP A 5 7.12 35.74 2.73
C TRP A 5 7.92 34.49 3.12
N LYS A 6 9.20 34.40 2.74
CA LYS A 6 10.09 33.31 3.18
C LYS A 6 10.27 33.29 4.69
N THR A 7 10.52 34.44 5.32
CA THR A 7 10.67 34.53 6.78
C THR A 7 9.37 34.24 7.53
N LEU A 8 8.22 34.67 7.01
CA LEU A 8 6.91 34.33 7.58
C LEU A 8 6.62 32.82 7.50
N ILE A 9 6.83 32.19 6.34
CA ILE A 9 6.63 30.75 6.16
C ILE A 9 7.56 29.94 7.07
N VAL A 10 8.84 30.33 7.17
CA VAL A 10 9.83 29.66 8.04
C VAL A 10 9.53 29.88 9.52
N SER A 11 8.98 31.03 9.92
CA SER A 11 8.58 31.30 11.30
C SER A 11 7.30 30.55 11.72
N VAL A 12 6.41 30.24 10.78
CA VAL A 12 5.16 29.49 11.04
C VAL A 12 5.40 27.98 11.01
N LEU A 13 6.34 27.48 10.20
CA LEU A 13 6.77 26.07 10.15
C LEU A 13 7.62 25.66 11.38
N THR A 14 7.07 25.83 12.59
CA THR A 14 7.64 25.17 13.76
C THR A 14 7.47 23.64 13.64
N PRO A 15 8.39 22.80 14.15
CA PRO A 15 8.22 21.35 14.13
C PRO A 15 6.86 20.88 14.69
N SER A 16 6.36 21.57 15.72
CA SER A 16 5.04 21.33 16.30
C SER A 16 3.88 21.57 15.32
N SER A 17 3.95 22.64 14.53
CA SER A 17 2.94 22.93 13.49
C SER A 17 2.92 21.88 12.38
N ILE A 18 4.09 21.36 12.00
CA ILE A 18 4.23 20.32 10.97
C ILE A 18 3.65 19.00 11.48
N ILE A 19 4.01 18.60 12.71
CA ILE A 19 3.50 17.38 13.35
C ILE A 19 1.96 17.43 13.45
N SER A 20 1.44 18.55 13.95
CA SER A 20 0.00 18.74 14.10
C SER A 20 -0.70 18.77 12.75
N GLY A 21 -0.15 19.49 11.75
CA GLY A 21 -0.72 19.57 10.41
C GLY A 21 -0.83 18.21 9.72
N ILE A 22 0.24 17.41 9.76
CA ILE A 22 0.24 16.05 9.18
C ILE A 22 -0.82 15.18 9.86
N ALA A 23 -0.84 15.16 11.20
CA ALA A 23 -1.81 14.37 11.95
C ALA A 23 -3.26 14.80 11.68
N LEU A 24 -3.52 16.11 11.62
CA LEU A 24 -4.84 16.66 11.35
C LEU A 24 -5.33 16.31 9.95
N ILE A 25 -4.48 16.35 8.92
CA ILE A 25 -4.86 15.94 7.56
C ILE A 25 -5.30 14.48 7.52
N VAL A 26 -4.55 13.59 8.20
CA VAL A 26 -4.88 12.15 8.25
C VAL A 26 -6.17 11.90 9.03
N LEU A 27 -6.33 12.53 10.19
CA LEU A 27 -7.54 12.41 11.01
C LEU A 27 -8.76 12.99 10.29
N TRP A 28 -8.62 14.14 9.64
CA TRP A 28 -9.67 14.75 8.84
C TRP A 28 -10.09 13.82 7.70
N GLY A 29 -9.14 13.25 6.96
CA GLY A 29 -9.44 12.28 5.91
C GLY A 29 -10.15 11.03 6.43
N TYR A 30 -9.76 10.54 7.61
CA TYR A 30 -10.40 9.39 8.26
C TYR A 30 -11.85 9.70 8.68
N PHE A 31 -12.07 10.79 9.41
CA PHE A 31 -13.40 11.14 9.91
C PHE A 31 -14.34 11.67 8.82
N SER A 32 -13.82 12.40 7.82
CA SER A 32 -14.59 12.82 6.65
C SER A 32 -15.13 11.61 5.88
N ARG A 33 -14.34 10.54 5.78
CA ARG A 33 -14.78 9.30 5.13
C ARG A 33 -15.93 8.61 5.89
N LEU A 34 -15.94 8.69 7.21
CA LEU A 34 -17.01 8.16 8.06
C LEU A 34 -18.22 9.11 8.17
N ASP A 35 -18.13 10.33 7.64
CA ASP A 35 -19.08 11.43 7.89
C ASP A 35 -19.24 11.78 9.38
N ARG A 36 -18.13 11.65 10.14
CA ARG A 36 -18.08 11.89 11.60
C ARG A 36 -17.13 13.01 11.96
N LEU A 37 -17.27 14.14 11.27
CA LEU A 37 -16.48 15.35 11.53
C LEU A 37 -16.79 15.98 12.88
N ASP A 38 -17.94 15.69 13.49
CA ASP A 38 -18.26 16.00 14.89
C ASP A 38 -17.14 15.51 15.83
N ILE A 39 -16.72 14.26 15.67
CA ILE A 39 -15.68 13.63 16.49
C ILE A 39 -14.29 14.22 16.20
N PHE A 40 -14.03 14.61 14.96
CA PHE A 40 -12.75 15.22 14.58
C PHE A 40 -12.43 16.47 15.42
N PHE A 41 -13.44 17.32 15.66
CA PHE A 41 -13.28 18.53 16.48
C PHE A 41 -13.01 18.24 17.96
N ASP A 42 -13.46 17.10 18.47
CA ASP A 42 -13.10 16.66 19.83
C ASP A 42 -11.65 16.16 19.89
N VAL A 43 -11.22 15.41 18.87
CA VAL A 43 -9.89 14.79 18.82
C VAL A 43 -8.76 15.80 18.60
N MET A 44 -9.02 16.88 17.84
CA MET A 44 -7.96 17.84 17.48
C MET A 44 -7.29 18.52 18.70
N ASN A 45 -7.93 18.50 19.86
CA ASN A 45 -7.41 19.07 21.10
C ASN A 45 -6.54 18.06 21.90
N ILE A 46 -6.52 16.79 21.52
CA ILE A 46 -5.82 15.72 22.24
C ILE A 46 -4.38 15.58 21.71
N LYS A 47 -3.45 16.30 22.34
CA LYS A 47 -2.03 16.36 21.93
C LYS A 47 -1.37 14.98 21.79
N SER A 48 -1.67 14.03 22.68
CA SER A 48 -1.09 12.68 22.64
C SER A 48 -1.46 11.91 21.37
N ILE A 49 -2.70 12.07 20.90
CA ILE A 49 -3.19 11.45 19.65
C ILE A 49 -2.49 12.07 18.44
N LEU A 50 -2.33 13.40 18.40
CA LEU A 50 -1.65 14.06 17.27
C LEU A 50 -0.21 13.57 17.08
N VAL A 51 0.56 13.47 18.18
CA VAL A 51 1.94 12.97 18.12
C VAL A 51 1.97 11.50 17.66
N LEU A 52 1.11 10.66 18.23
CA LEU A 52 1.01 9.24 17.88
C LEU A 52 0.64 9.02 16.41
N VAL A 53 -0.36 9.76 15.91
CA VAL A 53 -0.80 9.72 14.52
C VAL A 53 0.33 10.21 13.61
N CYS A 54 1.03 11.29 13.95
CA CYS A 54 2.15 11.76 13.13
C CYS A 54 3.27 10.72 13.01
N CYS A 55 3.70 10.10 14.12
CA CYS A 55 4.74 9.07 14.10
C CYS A 55 4.34 7.86 13.24
N THR A 56 3.11 7.39 13.40
CA THR A 56 2.57 6.25 12.64
C THR A 56 2.30 6.60 11.18
N THR A 57 2.02 7.87 10.87
CA THR A 57 1.92 8.40 9.51
C THR A 57 3.26 8.30 8.79
N ILE A 58 4.35 8.76 9.42
CA ILE A 58 5.70 8.66 8.84
C ILE A 58 6.08 7.20 8.62
N LEU A 59 5.83 6.33 9.60
CA LEU A 59 6.11 4.90 9.48
C LEU A 59 5.30 4.26 8.34
N SER A 60 4.00 4.54 8.27
CA SER A 60 3.12 4.01 7.20
C SER A 60 3.56 4.49 5.82
N LEU A 61 3.96 5.75 5.71
CA LEU A 61 4.46 6.32 4.46
C LEU A 61 5.76 5.63 4.00
N ILE A 62 6.70 5.40 4.93
CA ILE A 62 7.94 4.66 4.62
C ILE A 62 7.63 3.25 4.14
N MET A 63 6.72 2.54 4.82
CA MET A 63 6.31 1.18 4.43
C MET A 63 5.65 1.15 3.05
N ILE A 64 4.73 2.08 2.76
CA ILE A 64 4.09 2.16 1.44
C ILE A 64 5.10 2.49 0.35
N ILE A 65 5.99 3.47 0.58
CA ILE A 65 7.06 3.80 -0.38
C ILE A 65 7.95 2.56 -0.62
N PHE A 66 8.32 1.85 0.44
CA PHE A 66 9.14 0.64 0.32
C PHE A 66 8.44 -0.44 -0.52
N ILE A 67 7.15 -0.71 -0.27
CA ILE A 67 6.38 -1.72 -1.00
C ILE A 67 6.18 -1.31 -2.46
N PHE A 68 5.74 -0.07 -2.73
CA PHE A 68 5.45 0.42 -4.08
C PHE A 68 6.69 0.56 -4.95
N PHE A 69 7.80 1.00 -4.37
CA PHE A 69 9.04 1.26 -5.09
C PHE A 69 10.12 0.22 -4.81
N ILE A 70 9.72 -0.99 -4.36
CA ILE A 70 10.66 -2.08 -4.04
C ILE A 70 11.61 -2.33 -5.21
N THR A 71 11.09 -2.32 -6.43
CA THR A 71 11.87 -2.51 -7.66
C THR A 71 12.92 -1.42 -7.82
N SER A 72 12.53 -0.15 -7.65
CA SER A 72 13.44 1.00 -7.66
C SER A 72 14.56 0.93 -6.62
N PHE A 73 14.29 0.42 -5.41
CA PHE A 73 15.32 0.27 -4.37
C PHE A 73 16.41 -0.72 -4.76
N PHE A 74 16.05 -1.81 -5.45
CA PHE A 74 16.98 -2.87 -5.83
C PHE A 74 17.64 -2.65 -7.21
N ILE A 75 17.11 -1.77 -8.08
CA ILE A 75 17.72 -1.43 -9.38
C ILE A 75 19.24 -1.14 -9.24
N PRO A 76 19.72 -0.26 -8.33
CA PRO A 76 21.13 0.06 -8.23
C PRO A 76 22.01 -1.06 -7.68
N ILE A 77 21.40 -2.04 -7.00
CA ILE A 77 22.07 -3.24 -6.48
C ILE A 77 22.25 -4.25 -7.61
N VAL A 78 21.20 -4.44 -8.43
CA VAL A 78 21.18 -5.41 -9.54
C VAL A 78 22.00 -4.92 -10.74
N ILE A 79 21.82 -3.66 -11.13
CA ILE A 79 22.51 -3.04 -12.25
C ILE A 79 23.56 -2.08 -11.66
N PRO A 80 24.83 -2.50 -11.54
CA PRO A 80 25.84 -1.67 -10.93
C PRO A 80 26.04 -0.38 -11.74
N TYR A 81 26.44 0.68 -11.04
CA TYR A 81 26.69 1.98 -11.66
C TYR A 81 27.83 1.93 -12.67
N ASP A 82 28.92 1.24 -12.31
CA ASP A 82 30.08 1.00 -13.17
C ASP A 82 30.67 -0.38 -12.89
N ILE A 83 31.28 -0.98 -13.90
CA ILE A 83 32.04 -2.23 -13.77
C ILE A 83 33.48 -1.94 -14.16
N LYS A 84 34.39 -2.01 -13.18
CA LYS A 84 35.83 -1.85 -13.38
C LYS A 84 36.30 -2.66 -14.59
N ASN A 85 37.07 -1.99 -15.44
CA ASN A 85 37.68 -2.52 -16.65
C ASN A 85 36.69 -2.82 -17.79
N LEU A 86 35.46 -2.28 -17.84
CA LEU A 86 34.59 -2.32 -19.03
C LEU A 86 34.29 -0.90 -19.55
N PRO A 87 35.07 -0.36 -20.50
CA PRO A 87 34.84 0.96 -21.08
C PRO A 87 33.47 1.11 -21.75
N ALA A 88 32.95 0.05 -22.38
CA ALA A 88 31.64 0.07 -23.03
C ALA A 88 30.46 -0.20 -22.08
N TYR A 89 30.70 -0.32 -20.76
CA TYR A 89 29.68 -0.70 -19.80
C TYR A 89 28.48 0.26 -19.79
N ASN A 90 28.68 1.56 -20.04
CA ASN A 90 27.56 2.51 -20.13
C ASN A 90 26.50 2.11 -21.18
N LYS A 91 26.92 1.52 -22.31
CA LYS A 91 25.99 1.00 -23.33
C LYS A 91 25.30 -0.28 -22.85
N ILE A 92 26.06 -1.19 -22.24
CA ILE A 92 25.53 -2.45 -21.66
C ILE A 92 24.50 -2.14 -20.55
N GLN A 93 24.78 -1.17 -19.69
CA GLN A 93 23.86 -0.69 -18.65
C GLN A 93 22.57 -0.13 -19.25
N GLY A 94 22.67 0.66 -20.33
CA GLY A 94 21.50 1.14 -21.07
C GLY A 94 20.66 0.01 -21.67
N ASN A 95 21.31 -1.04 -22.18
CA ASN A 95 20.62 -2.21 -22.70
C ASN A 95 19.90 -2.98 -21.59
N PHE A 96 20.55 -3.23 -20.44
CA PHE A 96 19.90 -3.86 -19.29
C PHE A 96 18.67 -3.07 -18.81
N LEU A 97 18.76 -1.75 -18.79
CA LEU A 97 17.65 -0.89 -18.42
C LEU A 97 16.48 -1.01 -19.40
N SER A 98 16.78 -1.06 -20.70
CA SER A 98 15.78 -1.22 -21.76
C SER A 98 15.11 -2.59 -21.69
N VAL A 99 15.89 -3.65 -21.44
CA VAL A 99 15.37 -5.01 -21.24
C VAL A 99 14.45 -5.05 -20.02
N MET A 100 14.83 -4.43 -18.91
CA MET A 100 13.98 -4.35 -17.72
C MET A 100 12.65 -3.63 -18.01
N MET A 101 12.69 -2.48 -18.69
CA MET A 101 11.48 -1.73 -19.08
C MET A 101 10.55 -2.53 -19.98
N LEU A 102 11.10 -3.26 -20.96
CA LEU A 102 10.31 -4.12 -21.85
C LEU A 102 9.74 -5.32 -21.07
N SER A 103 10.51 -5.85 -20.12
CA SER A 103 10.15 -7.08 -19.43
C SER A 103 8.96 -6.96 -18.47
N GLY A 104 8.62 -5.74 -18.05
CA GLY A 104 7.42 -5.49 -17.23
C GLY A 104 6.10 -5.92 -17.87
N LEU A 105 6.07 -6.10 -19.20
CA LEU A 105 4.89 -6.62 -19.91
C LEU A 105 4.70 -8.13 -19.72
N PHE A 106 5.77 -8.88 -19.41
CA PHE A 106 5.72 -10.35 -19.41
C PHE A 106 4.96 -10.96 -18.23
N PRO A 107 5.10 -10.49 -16.97
CA PRO A 107 4.28 -11.02 -15.86
C PRO A 107 2.78 -10.92 -16.15
N MET A 108 2.35 -9.83 -16.81
CA MET A 108 0.94 -9.61 -17.14
C MET A 108 0.46 -10.45 -18.31
N ALA A 109 1.26 -10.56 -19.37
CA ALA A 109 0.98 -11.51 -20.45
C ALA A 109 0.89 -12.95 -19.93
N PHE A 110 1.71 -13.31 -18.95
CA PHE A 110 1.70 -14.64 -18.35
C PHE A 110 0.43 -14.90 -17.51
N ILE A 111 -0.01 -13.92 -16.71
CA ILE A 111 -1.29 -13.99 -15.98
C ILE A 111 -2.46 -14.13 -16.97
N TYR A 112 -2.47 -13.38 -18.06
CA TYR A 112 -3.49 -13.49 -19.12
C TYR A 112 -3.55 -14.88 -19.75
N VAL A 113 -2.40 -15.42 -20.15
CA VAL A 113 -2.31 -16.72 -20.81
C VAL A 113 -2.76 -17.86 -19.89
N LEU A 114 -2.35 -17.82 -18.61
CA LEU A 114 -2.65 -18.90 -17.66
C LEU A 114 -4.08 -18.89 -17.11
N TYR A 115 -4.67 -17.71 -16.91
CA TYR A 115 -6.00 -17.61 -16.28
C TYR A 115 -7.14 -17.43 -17.28
N CYS A 116 -6.88 -16.89 -18.48
CA CYS A 116 -7.94 -16.52 -19.42
C CYS A 116 -7.87 -17.28 -20.75
N ALA A 117 -6.68 -17.53 -21.30
CA ALA A 117 -6.56 -18.08 -22.66
C ALA A 117 -6.59 -19.62 -22.71
N PHE A 118 -6.15 -20.30 -21.65
CA PHE A 118 -6.03 -21.75 -21.60
C PHE A 118 -6.55 -22.29 -20.27
N ASP A 119 -7.40 -23.31 -20.32
CA ASP A 119 -7.86 -24.01 -19.13
C ASP A 119 -6.82 -25.02 -18.67
N PHE A 120 -5.75 -24.52 -18.04
CA PHE A 120 -4.70 -25.35 -17.49
C PHE A 120 -5.16 -26.14 -16.26
N ASP A 121 -4.60 -27.33 -16.10
CA ASP A 121 -4.81 -28.19 -14.94
C ASP A 121 -4.45 -27.46 -13.62
N GLN A 122 -5.15 -27.81 -12.53
CA GLN A 122 -5.01 -27.13 -11.24
C GLN A 122 -3.57 -27.20 -10.70
N SER A 123 -2.87 -28.29 -10.99
CA SER A 123 -1.45 -28.50 -10.66
C SER A 123 -0.50 -27.46 -11.30
N VAL A 124 -0.84 -26.97 -12.50
CA VAL A 124 -0.09 -25.93 -13.23
C VAL A 124 -0.45 -24.54 -12.70
N LYS A 125 -1.72 -24.33 -12.32
CA LYS A 125 -2.18 -23.08 -11.70
C LYS A 125 -1.51 -22.83 -10.35
N ASP A 126 -1.34 -23.88 -9.53
CA ASP A 126 -0.67 -23.77 -8.23
C ASP A 126 0.84 -23.46 -8.35
N ASN A 127 1.49 -23.95 -9.41
CA ASN A 127 2.91 -23.70 -9.70
C ASN A 127 3.16 -22.53 -10.67
N SER A 128 2.10 -21.77 -10.99
CA SER A 128 2.13 -20.73 -12.03
C SER A 128 3.17 -19.65 -11.77
N GLY A 129 3.33 -19.20 -10.51
CA GLY A 129 4.32 -18.19 -10.15
C GLY A 129 5.75 -18.63 -10.48
N TRP A 130 6.13 -19.86 -10.11
CA TRP A 130 7.48 -20.39 -10.40
C TRP A 130 7.73 -20.55 -11.90
N LEU A 131 6.74 -21.03 -12.65
CA LEU A 131 6.81 -21.12 -14.10
C LEU A 131 6.94 -19.74 -14.76
N SER A 132 6.29 -18.71 -14.20
CA SER A 132 6.42 -17.33 -14.65
C SER A 132 7.83 -16.80 -14.45
N ILE A 133 8.42 -16.99 -13.27
CA ILE A 133 9.80 -16.57 -12.97
C ILE A 133 10.79 -17.23 -13.93
N LEU A 134 10.65 -18.55 -14.13
CA LEU A 134 11.56 -19.31 -14.98
C LEU A 134 11.44 -18.88 -16.45
N SER A 135 10.23 -18.76 -16.97
CA SER A 135 10.00 -18.36 -18.37
C SER A 135 10.51 -16.95 -18.67
N ILE A 136 10.20 -15.99 -17.78
CA ILE A 136 10.70 -14.61 -17.88
C ILE A 136 12.21 -14.57 -17.72
N GLY A 137 12.77 -15.37 -16.81
CA GLY A 137 14.22 -15.50 -16.61
C GLY A 137 14.95 -15.95 -17.86
N VAL A 138 14.49 -17.04 -18.48
CA VAL A 138 15.08 -17.55 -19.73
C VAL A 138 14.98 -16.51 -20.84
N LEU A 139 13.83 -15.85 -20.99
CA LEU A 139 13.62 -14.83 -22.02
C LEU A 139 14.55 -13.62 -21.83
N ILE A 140 14.66 -13.10 -20.61
CA ILE A 140 15.53 -11.97 -20.28
C ILE A 140 17.00 -12.33 -20.48
N VAL A 141 17.42 -13.55 -20.13
CA VAL A 141 18.78 -14.06 -20.38
C VAL A 141 19.07 -14.07 -21.88
N VAL A 142 18.18 -14.65 -22.70
CA VAL A 142 18.36 -14.75 -24.16
C VAL A 142 18.42 -13.35 -24.80
N ILE A 143 17.47 -12.47 -24.49
CA ILE A 143 17.43 -11.12 -25.05
C ILE A 143 18.67 -10.33 -24.61
N SER A 144 19.04 -10.39 -23.33
CA SER A 144 20.22 -9.70 -22.79
C SER A 144 21.52 -10.22 -23.40
N ALA A 145 21.61 -11.53 -23.67
CA ALA A 145 22.74 -12.11 -24.37
C ALA A 145 22.87 -11.52 -25.77
N ILE A 146 21.82 -11.63 -26.60
CA ILE A 146 21.80 -11.16 -27.99
C ILE A 146 22.20 -9.68 -28.11
N ILE A 147 21.61 -8.82 -27.28
CA ILE A 147 21.83 -7.36 -27.37
C ILE A 147 23.25 -6.98 -26.89
N ASN A 148 23.77 -7.67 -25.87
CA ASN A 148 25.07 -7.31 -25.27
C ASN A 148 26.26 -8.02 -25.88
N THR A 149 26.08 -9.07 -26.70
CA THR A 149 27.19 -9.87 -27.26
C THR A 149 28.23 -9.00 -27.95
N ARG A 150 27.79 -8.11 -28.85
CA ARG A 150 28.70 -7.27 -29.64
C ARG A 150 29.57 -6.36 -28.77
N TYR A 151 28.98 -5.73 -27.76
CA TYR A 151 29.69 -4.80 -26.88
C TYR A 151 30.62 -5.54 -25.90
N LEU A 152 30.18 -6.69 -25.39
CA LEU A 152 30.95 -7.46 -24.42
C LEU A 152 32.16 -8.15 -25.07
N GLU A 153 32.00 -8.75 -26.24
CA GLU A 153 33.10 -9.47 -26.91
C GLU A 153 34.23 -8.55 -27.35
N TYR A 154 33.88 -7.33 -27.77
CA TYR A 154 34.87 -6.28 -28.05
C TYR A 154 35.71 -5.96 -26.81
N ASP A 155 35.08 -5.66 -25.67
CA ASP A 155 35.76 -5.30 -24.40
C ASP A 155 36.47 -6.48 -23.71
N LEU A 156 36.13 -7.73 -24.08
CA LEU A 156 36.73 -8.93 -23.53
C LEU A 156 37.92 -9.43 -24.34
N SER A 157 38.03 -9.10 -25.63
CA SER A 157 39.07 -9.60 -26.54
C SER A 157 40.48 -9.51 -25.93
N PHE A 158 40.80 -8.39 -25.28
CA PHE A 158 42.11 -8.08 -24.68
C PHE A 158 42.34 -8.59 -23.24
N LYS A 159 41.45 -9.43 -22.68
CA LYS A 159 41.53 -9.88 -21.27
C LYS A 159 41.91 -11.35 -21.10
N ASN A 160 42.39 -11.69 -19.91
CA ASN A 160 42.70 -13.06 -19.48
C ASN A 160 41.45 -13.96 -19.42
N ASN A 161 41.59 -15.26 -19.70
CA ASN A 161 40.50 -16.25 -19.76
C ASN A 161 39.66 -16.34 -18.48
N ARG A 162 40.27 -16.27 -17.29
CA ARG A 162 39.52 -16.28 -16.02
C ARG A 162 38.61 -15.06 -15.88
N MET A 163 39.10 -13.88 -16.27
CA MET A 163 38.31 -12.64 -16.28
C MET A 163 37.22 -12.65 -17.36
N LYS A 164 37.50 -13.24 -18.53
CA LYS A 164 36.50 -13.44 -19.60
C LYS A 164 35.32 -14.27 -19.10
N LEU A 165 35.59 -15.41 -18.46
CA LEU A 165 34.52 -16.29 -17.93
C LEU A 165 33.69 -15.59 -16.85
N LEU A 166 34.33 -14.96 -15.86
CA LEU A 166 33.63 -14.28 -14.78
C LEU A 166 32.72 -13.16 -15.28
N ARG A 167 33.17 -12.37 -16.26
CA ARG A 167 32.36 -11.29 -16.85
C ARG A 167 31.23 -11.81 -17.73
N ARG A 168 31.43 -12.91 -18.47
CA ARG A 168 30.36 -13.58 -19.23
C ARG A 168 29.26 -14.08 -18.29
N VAL A 169 29.62 -14.78 -17.21
CA VAL A 169 28.65 -15.25 -16.21
C VAL A 169 27.91 -14.06 -15.59
N GLN A 170 28.62 -12.99 -15.24
CA GLN A 170 28.00 -11.80 -14.64
C GLN A 170 26.98 -11.12 -15.59
N ILE A 171 27.36 -10.86 -16.84
CA ILE A 171 26.57 -10.05 -17.79
C ILE A 171 25.49 -10.88 -18.50
N TYR A 172 25.76 -12.14 -18.83
CA TYR A 172 24.78 -12.98 -19.53
C TYR A 172 23.84 -13.75 -18.60
N LEU A 173 24.22 -13.99 -17.35
CA LEU A 173 23.44 -14.86 -16.46
C LEU A 173 23.02 -14.16 -15.17
N VAL A 174 23.98 -13.68 -14.36
CA VAL A 174 23.67 -13.15 -13.02
C VAL A 174 22.80 -11.88 -13.08
N ILE A 175 23.19 -10.87 -13.86
CA ILE A 175 22.42 -9.61 -13.97
C ILE A 175 21.04 -9.88 -14.59
N PRO A 176 20.91 -10.59 -15.73
CA PRO A 176 19.61 -10.94 -16.32
C PRO A 176 18.66 -11.69 -15.38
N LEU A 177 19.14 -12.71 -14.65
CA LEU A 177 18.32 -13.44 -13.68
C LEU A 177 17.90 -12.55 -12.51
N SER A 178 18.78 -11.65 -12.08
CA SER A 178 18.46 -10.68 -11.02
C SER A 178 17.42 -9.65 -11.49
N ILE A 179 17.47 -9.23 -12.76
CA ILE A 179 16.42 -8.39 -13.38
C ILE A 179 15.09 -9.15 -13.45
N ALA A 180 15.10 -10.43 -13.81
CA ALA A 180 13.89 -11.25 -13.85
C ALA A 180 13.21 -11.34 -12.47
N LEU A 181 14.00 -11.61 -11.42
CA LEU A 181 13.52 -11.60 -10.04
C LEU A 181 12.96 -10.22 -9.64
N LEU A 182 13.67 -9.16 -10.00
CA LEU A 182 13.27 -7.79 -9.69
C LEU A 182 11.94 -7.41 -10.35
N VAL A 183 11.74 -7.78 -11.61
CA VAL A 183 10.50 -7.55 -12.34
C VAL A 183 9.34 -8.32 -11.70
N HIS A 184 9.62 -9.53 -11.19
CA HIS A 184 8.62 -10.32 -10.47
C HIS A 184 8.20 -9.72 -9.12
N LEU A 185 9.09 -9.01 -8.42
CA LEU A 185 8.73 -8.31 -7.18
C LEU A 185 7.65 -7.23 -7.39
N GLN A 186 7.44 -6.76 -8.62
CA GLN A 186 6.36 -5.84 -8.95
C GLN A 186 4.96 -6.45 -8.76
N VAL A 187 4.83 -7.78 -8.72
CA VAL A 187 3.55 -8.43 -8.43
C VAL A 187 3.01 -8.00 -7.06
N ILE A 188 3.87 -7.73 -6.08
CA ILE A 188 3.46 -7.33 -4.71
C ILE A 188 2.65 -6.02 -4.70
N PRO A 189 3.17 -4.88 -5.20
CA PRO A 189 2.40 -3.64 -5.23
C PRO A 189 1.18 -3.72 -6.15
N LEU A 190 1.21 -4.55 -7.21
CA LEU A 190 0.07 -4.74 -8.09
C LEU A 190 -1.05 -5.57 -7.43
N GLU A 191 -0.70 -6.62 -6.69
CA GLU A 191 -1.65 -7.43 -5.91
C GLU A 191 -2.39 -6.56 -4.88
N MET A 192 -1.66 -5.66 -4.21
CA MET A 192 -2.24 -4.70 -3.26
C MET A 192 -3.32 -3.81 -3.90
N VAL A 193 -3.15 -3.44 -5.18
CA VAL A 193 -4.15 -2.68 -5.94
C VAL A 193 -5.28 -3.60 -6.41
N PHE A 194 -4.95 -4.72 -7.05
CA PHE A 194 -5.92 -5.57 -7.77
C PHE A 194 -6.87 -6.32 -6.86
N ARG A 195 -6.45 -6.67 -5.63
CA ARG A 195 -7.34 -7.28 -4.64
C ARG A 195 -8.55 -6.41 -4.30
N ASN A 196 -8.46 -5.11 -4.54
CA ASN A 196 -9.51 -4.15 -4.25
C ASN A 196 -10.27 -3.69 -5.51
N ILE A 197 -9.98 -4.23 -6.69
CA ILE A 197 -10.76 -3.91 -7.89
C ILE A 197 -12.03 -4.76 -7.88
N GLU A 198 -13.19 -4.11 -7.94
CA GLU A 198 -14.44 -4.80 -8.24
C GLU A 198 -14.64 -4.78 -9.76
N THR A 199 -14.88 -5.95 -10.37
CA THR A 199 -15.19 -6.03 -11.80
C THR A 199 -16.70 -5.98 -11.98
N SER A 200 -17.18 -5.02 -12.77
CA SER A 200 -18.61 -4.78 -13.00
C SER A 200 -19.27 -5.88 -13.85
N ASP A 201 -18.50 -6.62 -14.64
CA ASP A 201 -18.97 -7.74 -15.45
C ASP A 201 -18.58 -9.10 -14.82
N LYS A 202 -19.58 -9.97 -14.61
CA LYS A 202 -19.37 -11.37 -14.20
C LYS A 202 -18.65 -12.21 -15.28
N SER A 203 -18.57 -11.72 -16.52
CA SER A 203 -17.80 -12.34 -17.59
C SER A 203 -16.49 -11.61 -17.79
N ILE A 204 -15.37 -12.32 -17.62
CA ILE A 204 -14.03 -11.81 -17.93
C ILE A 204 -13.97 -11.51 -19.44
N ASN A 205 -14.16 -10.25 -19.80
CA ASN A 205 -14.10 -9.79 -21.19
C ASN A 205 -12.67 -9.33 -21.52
N PHE A 206 -12.24 -9.49 -22.78
CA PHE A 206 -10.93 -9.06 -23.27
C PHE A 206 -10.64 -7.59 -22.91
N LYS A 207 -11.66 -6.73 -22.96
CA LYS A 207 -11.56 -5.32 -22.58
C LYS A 207 -11.03 -5.12 -21.15
N VAL A 208 -11.61 -5.82 -20.17
CA VAL A 208 -11.24 -5.69 -18.74
C VAL A 208 -9.79 -6.13 -18.53
N ILE A 209 -9.37 -7.20 -19.20
CA ILE A 209 -7.99 -7.70 -19.10
C ILE A 209 -7.01 -6.72 -19.77
N ALA A 210 -7.35 -6.19 -20.94
CA ALA A 210 -6.51 -5.22 -21.63
C ALA A 210 -6.30 -3.94 -20.79
N GLU A 211 -7.37 -3.44 -20.15
CA GLU A 211 -7.31 -2.31 -19.22
C GLU A 211 -6.44 -2.63 -18.01
N LEU A 212 -6.61 -3.81 -17.39
CA LEU A 212 -5.78 -4.25 -16.26
C LEU A 212 -4.31 -4.32 -16.66
N ALA A 213 -3.98 -4.92 -17.80
CA ALA A 213 -2.62 -5.06 -18.31
C ALA A 213 -1.97 -3.69 -18.59
N PHE A 214 -2.73 -2.77 -19.20
CA PHE A 214 -2.26 -1.41 -19.45
C PHE A 214 -1.95 -0.67 -18.14
N MET A 215 -2.88 -0.70 -17.17
CA MET A 215 -2.68 -0.07 -15.86
C MET A 215 -1.50 -0.68 -15.10
N SER A 216 -1.35 -2.00 -15.15
CA SER A 216 -0.22 -2.73 -14.57
C SER A 216 1.11 -2.22 -15.12
N TYR A 217 1.21 -2.13 -16.44
CA TYR A 217 2.42 -1.69 -17.11
C TYR A 217 2.71 -0.21 -16.82
N PHE A 218 1.67 0.62 -16.83
CA PHE A 218 1.79 2.03 -16.47
C PHE A 218 2.32 2.22 -15.05
N ILE A 219 1.75 1.50 -14.07
CA ILE A 219 2.23 1.51 -12.68
C ILE A 219 3.67 1.01 -12.61
N PHE A 220 4.03 -0.07 -13.32
CA PHE A 220 5.40 -0.57 -13.37
C PHE A 220 6.40 0.48 -13.87
N ILE A 221 6.09 1.19 -14.96
CA ILE A 221 6.96 2.25 -15.48
C ILE A 221 7.12 3.40 -14.48
N LEU A 222 6.05 3.77 -13.79
CA LEU A 222 6.10 4.78 -12.74
C LEU A 222 6.94 4.31 -11.53
N THR A 223 6.83 3.05 -11.12
CA THR A 223 7.54 2.54 -9.94
C THR A 223 9.03 2.31 -10.17
N ILE A 224 9.50 2.12 -11.41
CA ILE A 224 10.95 2.03 -11.71
C ILE A 224 11.65 3.39 -11.80
N LEU A 225 10.90 4.47 -12.08
CA LEU A 225 11.45 5.78 -12.43
C LEU A 225 12.38 6.37 -11.35
N PRO A 226 12.10 6.28 -10.04
CA PRO A 226 13.03 6.72 -8.99
C PRO A 226 14.40 6.01 -9.04
N GLY A 227 14.42 4.70 -9.31
CA GLY A 227 15.65 3.93 -9.47
C GLY A 227 16.45 4.36 -10.71
N LEU A 228 15.75 4.72 -11.79
CA LEU A 228 16.39 5.30 -13.00
C LEU A 228 17.05 6.64 -12.71
N ILE A 229 16.33 7.52 -12.00
CA ILE A 229 16.83 8.83 -11.58
C ILE A 229 18.10 8.64 -10.76
N TYR A 230 18.10 7.72 -9.79
CA TYR A 230 19.28 7.41 -8.98
C TYR A 230 20.48 6.96 -9.83
N LEU A 231 20.25 6.06 -10.79
CA LEU A 231 21.30 5.48 -11.64
C LEU A 231 21.87 6.48 -12.65
N LYS A 232 21.03 7.30 -13.27
CA LYS A 232 21.45 8.25 -14.32
C LYS A 232 21.95 9.59 -13.77
N MET A 233 21.80 9.84 -12.47
CA MET A 233 22.31 11.04 -11.84
C MET A 233 23.86 11.08 -11.87
N ASN A 234 24.43 12.26 -12.08
CA ASN A 234 25.88 12.46 -12.20
C ASN A 234 26.62 11.87 -10.98
N PRO A 235 27.65 11.02 -11.19
CA PRO A 235 28.39 10.35 -10.11
C PRO A 235 29.16 11.31 -9.22
N GLN A 236 29.45 12.52 -9.70
CA GLN A 236 30.08 13.58 -8.91
C GLN A 236 29.17 14.12 -7.81
N HIS A 237 27.86 13.86 -7.86
CA HIS A 237 26.96 14.21 -6.77
C HIS A 237 27.14 13.29 -5.56
N LYS A 238 27.16 13.89 -4.37
CA LYS A 238 27.16 13.15 -3.09
C LYS A 238 26.02 12.14 -3.04
N LEU A 239 26.28 10.96 -2.46
CA LEU A 239 25.31 9.88 -2.29
C LEU A 239 23.97 10.37 -1.68
N SER A 240 24.04 11.23 -0.67
CA SER A 240 22.86 11.85 -0.03
C SER A 240 21.96 12.60 -1.03
N LYS A 241 22.54 13.35 -1.98
CA LYS A 241 21.78 14.10 -2.98
C LYS A 241 21.06 13.15 -3.96
N ARG A 242 21.69 12.03 -4.31
CA ARG A 242 21.12 11.00 -5.19
C ARG A 242 19.99 10.22 -4.52
N ILE A 243 20.16 9.87 -3.25
CA ILE A 243 19.11 9.22 -2.46
C ILE A 243 17.94 10.19 -2.27
N SER A 244 18.23 11.44 -1.93
CA SER A 244 17.21 12.48 -1.73
C SER A 244 16.40 12.74 -3.00
N SER A 245 17.02 12.84 -4.18
CA SER A 245 16.30 13.05 -5.44
C SER A 245 15.40 11.86 -5.79
N ALA A 246 15.88 10.63 -5.62
CA ALA A 246 15.07 9.43 -5.83
C ALA A 246 13.89 9.36 -4.85
N PHE A 247 14.11 9.68 -3.57
CA PHE A 247 13.05 9.70 -2.56
C PHE A 247 11.98 10.76 -2.86
N VAL A 248 12.39 11.96 -3.27
CA VAL A 248 11.44 13.02 -3.69
C VAL A 248 10.66 12.57 -4.92
N ALA A 249 11.31 11.91 -5.90
CA ALA A 249 10.62 11.36 -7.05
C ALA A 249 9.59 10.28 -6.65
N SER A 250 9.95 9.37 -5.74
CA SER A 250 9.02 8.36 -5.20
C SER A 250 7.79 9.00 -4.55
N LEU A 251 7.98 10.06 -3.75
CA LEU A 251 6.87 10.79 -3.13
C LEU A 251 5.94 11.42 -4.17
N MET A 252 6.50 12.13 -5.15
CA MET A 252 5.72 12.79 -6.20
C MET A 252 4.93 11.77 -7.03
N ILE A 253 5.56 10.65 -7.39
CA ILE A 253 4.91 9.58 -8.15
C ILE A 253 3.83 8.91 -7.31
N LEU A 254 4.08 8.64 -6.03
CA LEU A 254 3.08 8.05 -5.14
C LEU A 254 1.84 8.95 -5.02
N LEU A 255 2.01 10.26 -4.95
CA LEU A 255 0.90 11.21 -4.94
C LEU A 255 0.10 11.14 -6.25
N VAL A 256 0.76 11.09 -7.41
CA VAL A 256 0.09 10.94 -8.72
C VAL A 256 -0.68 9.63 -8.80
N ILE A 257 -0.09 8.51 -8.37
CA ILE A 257 -0.77 7.21 -8.38
C ILE A 257 -1.97 7.24 -7.41
N SER A 258 -1.83 7.89 -6.25
CA SER A 258 -2.89 7.97 -5.24
C SER A 258 -4.11 8.80 -5.65
N THR A 259 -3.99 9.68 -6.65
CA THR A 259 -5.16 10.40 -7.20
C THR A 259 -5.97 9.54 -8.17
N GLN A 260 -5.32 8.59 -8.86
CA GLN A 260 -5.97 7.68 -9.80
C GLN A 260 -6.51 6.44 -9.09
N ILE A 261 -5.78 5.95 -8.09
CA ILE A 261 -6.11 4.74 -7.33
C ILE A 261 -6.65 5.16 -5.97
N THR A 262 -7.97 5.32 -5.89
CA THR A 262 -8.69 5.85 -4.71
C THR A 262 -8.51 4.97 -3.47
N VAL A 263 -8.18 3.68 -3.63
CA VAL A 263 -7.90 2.78 -2.52
C VAL A 263 -6.58 3.08 -1.79
N LEU A 264 -5.60 3.71 -2.43
CA LEU A 264 -4.29 3.96 -1.80
C LEU A 264 -4.35 4.89 -0.59
N PRO A 265 -5.00 6.07 -0.68
CA PRO A 265 -5.27 6.90 0.50
C PRO A 265 -6.01 6.15 1.62
N VAL A 266 -6.92 5.22 1.26
CA VAL A 266 -7.71 4.45 2.24
C VAL A 266 -6.84 3.44 2.97
N ILE A 267 -6.01 2.68 2.24
CA ILE A 267 -5.08 1.73 2.87
C ILE A 267 -4.06 2.49 3.73
N PHE A 268 -3.61 3.66 3.28
CA PHE A 268 -2.72 4.51 4.06
C PHE A 268 -3.36 4.94 5.38
N THR A 269 -4.53 5.57 5.33
CA THR A 269 -5.25 6.01 6.54
C THR A 269 -5.56 4.84 7.49
N HIS A 270 -6.02 3.71 6.95
CA HIS A 270 -6.21 2.49 7.75
C HIS A 270 -4.93 2.04 8.44
N SER A 271 -3.81 2.01 7.71
CA SER A 271 -2.52 1.59 8.27
C SER A 271 -2.10 2.51 9.42
N VAL A 272 -2.32 3.82 9.30
CA VAL A 272 -2.02 4.79 10.37
C VAL A 272 -2.87 4.52 11.62
N ILE A 273 -4.19 4.40 11.45
CA ILE A 273 -5.11 4.17 12.59
C ILE A 273 -4.86 2.81 13.25
N LYS A 274 -4.49 1.80 12.47
CA LYS A 274 -4.20 0.46 12.98
C LYS A 274 -2.85 0.37 13.68
N LEU A 275 -1.79 0.91 13.07
CA LEU A 275 -0.43 0.88 13.63
C LEU A 275 -0.28 1.77 14.87
N SER A 276 -1.09 2.82 14.97
CA SER A 276 -1.17 3.63 16.20
C SER A 276 -1.84 2.89 17.36
N GLY A 277 -2.56 1.80 17.11
CA GLY A 277 -3.35 1.10 18.12
C GLY A 277 -4.64 1.84 18.52
N ILE A 278 -5.01 2.88 17.78
CA ILE A 278 -6.26 3.64 17.99
C ILE A 278 -7.48 2.76 17.69
N SER A 279 -7.39 1.90 16.67
CA SER A 279 -8.38 0.88 16.37
C SER A 279 -7.71 -0.41 15.92
N ASP A 280 -8.21 -1.55 16.39
CA ASP A 280 -7.80 -2.87 15.92
C ASP A 280 -8.74 -3.44 14.83
N PHE A 281 -9.82 -2.71 14.49
CA PHE A 281 -10.84 -3.08 13.51
C PHE A 281 -11.39 -4.50 13.70
N LYS A 282 -11.58 -4.90 14.96
CA LYS A 282 -12.13 -6.20 15.35
C LYS A 282 -13.40 -6.03 16.17
N ILE A 283 -14.24 -7.07 16.13
CA ILE A 283 -15.47 -7.14 16.92
C ILE A 283 -15.10 -7.57 18.33
N HIS A 284 -15.54 -6.78 19.30
CA HIS A 284 -15.33 -7.00 20.72
C HIS A 284 -16.65 -6.93 21.46
N SER A 285 -16.69 -7.58 22.62
CA SER A 285 -17.80 -7.41 23.56
C SER A 285 -17.43 -6.32 24.55
N TYR A 286 -18.31 -5.33 24.71
CA TYR A 286 -18.12 -4.21 25.63
C TYR A 286 -19.19 -4.23 26.70
N ILE A 287 -18.78 -4.11 27.96
CA ILE A 287 -19.66 -3.99 29.11
C ILE A 287 -19.83 -2.50 29.42
N ILE A 288 -21.08 -2.08 29.53
CA ILE A 288 -21.47 -0.68 29.76
C ILE A 288 -22.33 -0.62 31.02
N LYS A 289 -22.10 0.41 31.84
CA LYS A 289 -22.94 0.71 32.99
C LYS A 289 -24.22 1.43 32.56
N THR A 290 -25.35 0.89 33.00
CA THR A 290 -26.68 1.47 32.73
C THR A 290 -26.85 2.88 33.31
N SER A 291 -26.17 3.18 34.43
CA SER A 291 -26.22 4.49 35.08
C SER A 291 -25.53 5.61 34.29
N GLU A 292 -24.56 5.28 33.45
CA GLU A 292 -23.79 6.27 32.67
C GLU A 292 -24.33 6.38 31.24
N TYR A 293 -24.72 5.25 30.65
CA TYR A 293 -25.33 5.20 29.32
C TYR A 293 -26.60 4.33 29.36
N PRO A 294 -27.79 4.94 29.27
CA PRO A 294 -29.05 4.22 29.28
C PRO A 294 -29.14 3.17 28.16
N GLU A 295 -29.82 2.06 28.43
CA GLU A 295 -29.94 0.95 27.47
C GLU A 295 -30.65 1.34 26.16
N GLU A 296 -31.44 2.43 26.19
CA GLU A 296 -32.18 2.95 25.04
C GLU A 296 -31.25 3.42 23.91
N PHE A 297 -30.04 3.89 24.24
CA PHE A 297 -29.02 4.27 23.25
C PHE A 297 -28.58 3.08 22.38
N PHE A 298 -28.73 1.85 22.89
CA PHE A 298 -28.36 0.61 22.22
C PHE A 298 -29.58 -0.31 21.99
N SER A 299 -30.77 0.30 21.88
CA SER A 299 -32.03 -0.42 21.65
C SER A 299 -32.12 -1.07 20.27
N ASN A 300 -31.43 -0.53 19.28
CA ASN A 300 -31.41 -1.07 17.92
C ASN A 300 -30.74 -2.46 17.91
N ALA A 301 -31.39 -3.42 17.22
CA ALA A 301 -30.95 -4.82 17.15
C ALA A 301 -29.52 -5.01 16.59
N VAL A 302 -29.01 -4.03 15.84
CA VAL A 302 -27.65 -4.02 15.28
C VAL A 302 -26.54 -4.19 16.32
N TRP A 303 -26.79 -3.80 17.58
CA TRP A 303 -25.79 -3.84 18.67
C TRP A 303 -25.66 -5.19 19.37
N GLY A 304 -26.55 -6.15 19.10
CA GLY A 304 -26.53 -7.48 19.72
C GLY A 304 -26.51 -7.42 21.25
N LYS A 305 -27.32 -6.53 21.84
CA LYS A 305 -27.37 -6.27 23.29
C LYS A 305 -27.69 -7.54 24.08
N LYS A 306 -26.93 -7.79 25.15
CA LYS A 306 -27.21 -8.83 26.14
C LYS A 306 -27.14 -8.26 27.56
N ASN A 307 -28.18 -8.44 28.34
CA ASN A 307 -28.21 -7.99 29.73
C ASN A 307 -27.37 -8.94 30.58
N ILE A 308 -26.39 -8.39 31.29
CA ILE A 308 -25.53 -9.16 32.21
C ILE A 308 -26.17 -9.16 33.59
N LYS A 309 -26.49 -7.96 34.08
CA LYS A 309 -27.21 -7.75 35.33
C LYS A 309 -28.22 -6.64 35.09
N PRO A 310 -29.54 -6.96 35.06
CA PRO A 310 -30.59 -5.99 34.75
C PRO A 310 -30.46 -4.72 35.61
N GLY A 311 -30.50 -3.55 34.98
CA GLY A 311 -30.40 -2.25 35.66
C GLY A 311 -29.00 -1.83 36.10
N GLU A 312 -27.99 -2.71 36.01
CA GLU A 312 -26.60 -2.35 36.36
C GLU A 312 -25.69 -2.39 35.13
N TYR A 313 -25.62 -3.53 34.43
CA TYR A 313 -24.70 -3.74 33.32
C TYR A 313 -25.35 -4.48 32.16
N TYR A 314 -25.11 -3.97 30.95
CA TYR A 314 -25.39 -4.67 29.71
C TYR A 314 -24.10 -4.80 28.88
N SER A 315 -24.12 -5.76 27.95
CA SER A 315 -23.07 -5.93 26.98
C SER A 315 -23.57 -5.68 25.56
N VAL A 316 -22.70 -5.13 24.74
CA VAL A 316 -22.92 -4.94 23.31
C VAL A 316 -21.77 -5.55 22.52
N GLN A 317 -22.06 -6.06 21.33
CA GLN A 317 -21.05 -6.47 20.38
C GLN A 317 -20.80 -5.32 19.42
N ALA A 318 -19.61 -4.74 19.49
CA ALA A 318 -19.27 -3.53 18.77
C ALA A 318 -17.83 -3.56 18.27
N VAL A 319 -17.50 -2.59 17.44
CA VAL A 319 -16.16 -2.35 16.92
C VAL A 319 -15.73 -0.98 17.42
N SER A 320 -14.55 -0.89 18.04
CA SER A 320 -13.96 0.41 18.32
C SER A 320 -13.35 0.97 17.03
N MET A 321 -14.03 1.92 16.39
CA MET A 321 -13.51 2.59 15.20
C MET A 321 -12.50 3.69 15.54
N PHE A 322 -12.52 4.20 16.77
CA PHE A 322 -11.53 5.19 17.22
C PHE A 322 -11.44 5.19 18.75
N THR A 323 -10.26 5.00 19.31
CA THR A 323 -10.03 4.98 20.77
C THR A 323 -9.12 6.13 21.17
N THR A 324 -9.52 6.87 22.21
CA THR A 324 -8.69 7.85 22.89
C THR A 324 -8.66 7.57 24.39
N ASN A 325 -7.91 8.37 25.14
CA ASN A 325 -7.95 8.35 26.60
C ASN A 325 -9.25 8.95 27.19
N GLN A 326 -10.02 9.69 26.41
CA GLN A 326 -11.23 10.37 26.86
C GLN A 326 -12.49 9.57 26.48
N PHE A 327 -12.54 9.09 25.24
CA PHE A 327 -13.69 8.36 24.70
C PHE A 327 -13.28 7.25 23.72
N ILE A 328 -14.21 6.34 23.50
CA ILE A 328 -14.15 5.26 22.52
C ILE A 328 -15.35 5.42 21.58
N LEU A 329 -15.10 5.52 20.29
CA LEU A 329 -16.13 5.50 19.26
C LEU A 329 -16.52 4.05 18.98
N LEU A 330 -17.61 3.61 19.60
CA LEU A 330 -18.19 2.30 19.35
C LEU A 330 -19.11 2.35 18.15
N CYS A 331 -19.03 1.33 17.29
CA CYS A 331 -19.86 1.17 16.11
C CYS A 331 -20.47 -0.24 16.06
N PRO A 332 -21.62 -0.41 15.39
CA PRO A 332 -22.20 -1.74 15.18
C PRO A 332 -21.23 -2.69 14.50
N LYS A 333 -21.34 -3.99 14.79
CA LYS A 333 -20.45 -5.03 14.25
C LYS A 333 -20.36 -5.05 12.72
N ASP A 334 -21.46 -4.70 12.04
CA ASP A 334 -21.57 -4.78 10.58
C ASP A 334 -20.77 -3.67 9.88
N ILE A 335 -20.35 -2.62 10.59
CA ILE A 335 -19.53 -1.53 10.02
C ILE A 335 -18.24 -2.05 9.40
N ILE A 336 -17.64 -3.14 9.92
CA ILE A 336 -16.41 -3.73 9.37
C ILE A 336 -16.64 -4.20 7.94
N ARG A 337 -17.82 -4.77 7.63
CA ARG A 337 -18.15 -5.23 6.28
C ARG A 337 -18.19 -4.04 5.33
N PHE A 338 -18.96 -3.01 5.65
CA PHE A 338 -19.08 -1.81 4.83
C PHE A 338 -17.77 -1.03 4.73
N TYR A 339 -16.97 -1.01 5.81
CA TYR A 339 -15.65 -0.43 5.81
C TYR A 339 -14.73 -1.14 4.82
N ARG A 340 -14.71 -2.47 4.79
CA ARG A 340 -13.94 -3.25 3.79
C ARG A 340 -14.48 -3.09 2.37
N GLU A 341 -15.80 -3.07 2.20
CA GLU A 341 -16.42 -2.83 0.89
C GLU A 341 -16.06 -1.44 0.34
N SER A 342 -15.94 -0.44 1.21
CA SER A 342 -15.53 0.90 0.79
C SER A 342 -14.09 0.96 0.25
N TRP A 343 -13.25 -0.04 0.53
CA TRP A 343 -11.90 -0.11 -0.04
C TRP A 343 -11.92 -0.56 -1.49
N LYS A 344 -13.01 -1.21 -1.91
CA LYS A 344 -13.17 -1.62 -3.28
C LYS A 344 -13.40 -0.41 -4.16
N PHE A 345 -12.88 -0.46 -5.37
CA PHE A 345 -13.06 0.58 -6.37
C PHE A 345 -13.28 -0.03 -7.75
N ASP A 346 -13.94 0.74 -8.60
CA ASP A 346 -14.11 0.44 -10.03
C ASP A 346 -13.38 1.53 -10.82
N LEU A 347 -12.48 1.12 -11.71
CA LEU A 347 -11.59 2.00 -12.46
C LEU A 347 -12.33 3.04 -13.32
N LEU A 348 -13.56 2.74 -13.74
CA LEU A 348 -14.32 3.59 -14.67
C LEU A 348 -15.65 4.09 -14.09
N ASN A 349 -15.96 3.76 -12.84
CA ASN A 349 -17.25 4.06 -12.23
C ASN A 349 -17.10 4.83 -10.92
N VAL A 350 -17.03 6.16 -11.04
CA VAL A 350 -16.94 7.07 -9.87
C VAL A 350 -18.20 6.97 -8.98
N ASP A 351 -19.34 6.59 -9.53
CA ASP A 351 -20.58 6.40 -8.76
C ASP A 351 -20.48 5.16 -7.86
N PHE A 352 -19.71 4.14 -8.25
CA PHE A 352 -19.44 2.97 -7.41
C PHE A 352 -18.75 3.39 -6.11
N ASP A 353 -17.64 4.12 -6.21
CA ASP A 353 -16.88 4.62 -5.05
C ASP A 353 -17.73 5.53 -4.16
N THR A 354 -18.58 6.36 -4.77
CA THR A 354 -19.48 7.25 -4.04
C THR A 354 -20.57 6.48 -3.30
N ASN A 355 -21.13 5.44 -3.93
CA ASN A 355 -22.18 4.61 -3.34
C ASN A 355 -21.66 3.72 -2.20
N THR A 356 -20.48 3.11 -2.36
CA THR A 356 -19.87 2.32 -1.28
C THR A 356 -19.49 3.21 -0.08
N ARG A 357 -19.04 4.45 -0.33
CA ARG A 357 -18.82 5.43 0.73
C ARG A 357 -20.11 5.82 1.45
N LYS A 358 -21.20 6.10 0.74
CA LYS A 358 -22.48 6.44 1.36
C LYS A 358 -22.99 5.34 2.30
N LYS A 359 -22.91 4.07 1.87
CA LYS A 359 -23.27 2.92 2.72
C LYS A 359 -22.44 2.85 4.00
N LEU A 360 -21.15 3.16 3.93
CA LEU A 360 -20.30 3.25 5.12
C LEU A 360 -20.74 4.40 6.05
N GLN A 361 -21.11 5.55 5.48
CA GLN A 361 -21.55 6.73 6.25
C GLN A 361 -22.90 6.47 6.95
N GLU A 362 -23.84 5.80 6.28
CA GLU A 362 -25.13 5.38 6.86
C GLU A 362 -24.92 4.48 8.09
N GLU A 363 -23.97 3.55 8.03
CA GLU A 363 -23.64 2.68 9.15
C GLU A 363 -22.84 3.40 10.24
N ALA A 364 -21.97 4.34 9.85
CA ALA A 364 -21.20 5.17 10.78
C ALA A 364 -22.07 6.17 11.56
N ALA A 365 -23.26 6.52 11.05
CA ALA A 365 -24.24 7.35 11.75
C ALA A 365 -24.72 6.70 13.06
N TYR A 366 -24.76 5.37 13.12
CA TYR A 366 -25.09 4.64 14.34
C TYR A 366 -23.95 4.63 15.36
N CYS A 367 -22.73 5.04 15.01
CA CYS A 367 -21.63 5.00 15.98
C CYS A 367 -21.84 6.01 17.13
N VAL A 368 -21.46 5.62 18.34
CA VAL A 368 -21.64 6.42 19.54
C VAL A 368 -20.29 6.66 20.22
N PRO A 369 -19.90 7.91 20.51
CA PRO A 369 -18.77 8.20 21.36
C PRO A 369 -19.14 7.94 22.82
N ILE A 370 -18.40 7.04 23.47
CA ILE A 370 -18.64 6.62 24.84
C ILE A 370 -17.42 6.95 25.70
N SER A 371 -17.63 7.46 26.91
CA SER A 371 -16.53 7.72 27.85
C SER A 371 -15.68 6.47 28.08
N ALA A 372 -14.36 6.59 27.96
CA ALA A 372 -13.44 5.47 28.09
C ALA A 372 -13.47 4.82 29.51
N ILE A 373 -13.94 5.56 30.52
CA ILE A 373 -14.05 5.09 31.91
C ILE A 373 -15.33 4.26 32.12
N SER A 374 -16.36 4.53 31.32
CA SER A 374 -17.71 3.93 31.42
C SER A 374 -17.82 2.55 30.76
N VAL A 375 -16.84 2.20 29.93
CA VAL A 375 -16.82 1.01 29.09
C VAL A 375 -15.64 0.12 29.46
N LYS A 376 -15.90 -1.19 29.53
CA LYS A 376 -14.83 -2.20 29.63
C LYS A 376 -14.94 -3.18 28.47
N ARG A 377 -13.84 -3.36 27.75
CA ARG A 377 -13.70 -4.47 26.79
C ARG A 377 -13.62 -5.78 27.55
N TRP A 378 -14.45 -6.74 27.17
CA TRP A 378 -14.56 -8.04 27.83
C TRP A 378 -14.86 -9.15 26.81
N ASP A 379 -13.80 -9.71 26.22
CA ASP A 379 -13.92 -10.72 25.16
C ASP A 379 -14.14 -12.15 25.69
N MET A 380 -14.04 -12.37 27.01
CA MET A 380 -14.25 -13.68 27.61
C MET A 380 -15.75 -13.95 27.83
N PRO A 381 -16.23 -15.18 27.61
CA PRO A 381 -17.59 -15.55 27.95
C PRO A 381 -17.81 -15.34 29.45
N LEU A 382 -18.78 -14.49 29.80
CA LEU A 382 -19.18 -14.30 31.18
C LEU A 382 -19.78 -15.62 31.69
N GLN A 383 -19.17 -16.16 32.76
CA GLN A 383 -19.65 -17.37 33.42
C GLN A 383 -21.12 -17.19 33.80
N GLY A 384 -22.00 -18.00 33.19
CA GLY A 384 -23.46 -17.91 33.34
C GLY A 384 -24.21 -18.01 32.01
N SER A 385 -23.57 -17.67 30.88
CA SER A 385 -24.14 -17.89 29.54
C SER A 385 -23.79 -19.28 29.00
N LYS A 386 -24.36 -20.34 29.61
CA LYS A 386 -24.41 -21.63 28.91
C LYS A 386 -25.28 -21.43 27.65
N PRO A 387 -24.85 -21.89 26.47
CA PRO A 387 -25.77 -22.02 25.34
C PRO A 387 -26.84 -23.01 25.77
N SER A 388 -28.11 -22.58 25.77
CA SER A 388 -29.22 -23.51 25.73
C SER A 388 -29.12 -24.24 24.38
N ASN A 389 -28.89 -25.56 24.45
CA ASN A 389 -28.86 -26.48 23.31
C ASN A 389 -30.07 -26.33 22.40
#